data_AF-A0A0K0DSS5-F1
#
_entry.id   AF-A0A0K0DSS5-F1
#
_cell.length_a   1.000
_cell.length_b   1.000
_cell.length_c   1.000
_cell.angle_alpha   90.00
_cell.angle_beta   90.00
_cell.angle_gamma   90.00
#
_symmetry.space_group_name_H-M   'P 1'
#
loop_
_entity.id
_entity.type
_entity.pdbx_description
1 polymer ?
#
loop_
_entity_poly.entity_id
_entity_poly.type
_entity_poly.pdbx_seq_one_letter_code
_entity_poly.pdbx_strand_id
1 'polypeptide(L)'
;MLSSTKNSLKSIILNSNTSKNLEIICKRTYPARGTKPLPRYLWDEKHLDEITKGEYTHKPLRVNRLGGRDPETGRKVNQHIGGGAKFDYFMVDFHRRGPTTPDDVYEERVLEVRRDPNRSSYIALVAGKNGKRWILATENMTAGQIITTSSYIPMHPIVGIEGCSYPLGALAPGSFVNCVEKYPDMKSNKESDVFIKSAGSCGQVMRSQGDFVIVKLPHKHEFAFHKTCMATVGKLSNSDFHNLIYGSAQMHRRFGYKMASGLFHKKDGYCGRKVRPLPAVRTLVESEEQAKEKYNFTLTKRQLSGLFGVAAAHPLVNTFHTYRYPKNY
;
A
#
# COMPACT_ATOMS: atom_id res chain seq x y z
N MET A 1 39.01 -11.04 18.38
CA MET A 1 37.58 -11.27 18.69
C MET A 1 36.63 -11.12 17.48
N LEU A 2 37.13 -10.97 16.24
CA LEU A 2 36.33 -10.63 15.05
C LEU A 2 35.83 -11.83 14.21
N SER A 3 35.99 -13.07 14.66
CA SER A 3 35.69 -14.27 13.86
C SER A 3 34.42 -15.04 14.26
N SER A 4 33.78 -14.77 15.41
CA SER A 4 32.66 -15.63 15.88
C SER A 4 31.27 -15.21 15.39
N THR A 5 31.09 -14.03 14.79
CA THR A 5 29.77 -13.49 14.43
C THR A 5 29.24 -13.93 13.07
N LYS A 6 30.03 -14.64 12.25
CA LYS A 6 29.63 -15.05 10.89
C LYS A 6 28.57 -16.16 10.84
N ASN A 7 28.29 -16.85 11.94
CA ASN A 7 27.41 -18.03 11.95
C ASN A 7 26.04 -17.85 12.61
N SER A 8 25.74 -16.75 13.34
CA SER A 8 24.45 -16.64 14.07
C SER A 8 23.28 -16.07 13.25
N LEU A 9 23.50 -15.61 12.01
CA LEU A 9 22.49 -14.94 11.18
C LEU A 9 21.82 -15.85 10.13
N LYS A 10 21.84 -17.18 10.31
CA LYS A 10 21.29 -18.13 9.32
C LYS A 10 19.78 -18.35 9.41
N SER A 11 19.11 -17.98 10.50
CA SER A 11 17.66 -18.07 10.61
C SER A 11 17.12 -17.00 11.58
N ILE A 12 16.52 -15.94 11.05
CA ILE A 12 15.74 -14.99 11.83
C ILE A 12 14.28 -15.19 11.44
N ILE A 13 13.50 -15.69 12.39
CA ILE A 13 12.05 -15.87 12.28
C ILE A 13 11.44 -14.51 12.59
N LEU A 14 10.80 -13.89 11.58
CA LEU A 14 10.04 -12.65 11.76
C LEU A 14 8.91 -12.89 12.76
N ASN A 15 8.68 -11.90 13.63
CA ASN A 15 7.56 -11.89 14.56
C ASN A 15 6.26 -12.22 13.82
N SER A 16 5.49 -13.17 14.34
CA SER A 16 4.28 -13.74 13.70
C SER A 16 3.15 -12.75 13.46
N ASN A 17 3.30 -11.51 13.92
CA ASN A 17 2.30 -10.44 13.82
C ASN A 17 2.55 -9.44 12.67
N THR A 18 3.71 -9.44 12.01
CA THR A 18 3.98 -8.55 10.85
C THR A 18 3.91 -9.27 9.50
N SER A 19 3.98 -10.60 9.49
CA SER A 19 4.13 -11.39 8.25
C SER A 19 2.82 -11.86 7.60
N LYS A 20 1.69 -11.90 8.32
CA LYS A 20 0.50 -12.63 7.86
C LYS A 20 -0.45 -11.90 6.90
N ASN A 21 -0.29 -10.59 6.69
CA ASN A 21 -1.22 -9.77 5.88
C ASN A 21 -0.49 -8.89 4.84
N LEU A 22 0.40 -9.49 4.06
CA LEU A 22 1.05 -8.82 2.92
C LEU A 22 0.24 -9.03 1.64
N GLU A 23 -0.85 -8.28 1.47
CA GLU A 23 -1.53 -8.17 0.17
C GLU A 23 -0.76 -7.20 -0.74
N ILE A 24 -0.42 -7.67 -1.93
CA ILE A 24 0.38 -6.91 -2.89
C ILE A 24 -0.51 -6.18 -3.88
N ILE A 25 -0.69 -4.88 -3.63
CA ILE A 25 -1.20 -3.95 -4.65
C ILE A 25 0.00 -3.19 -5.22
N CYS A 26 0.89 -3.87 -5.96
CA CYS A 26 2.03 -3.15 -6.52
C CYS A 26 1.60 -2.29 -7.72
N LYS A 27 1.49 -0.97 -7.51
CA LYS A 27 1.07 -0.03 -8.55
C LYS A 27 2.27 0.33 -9.42
N ARG A 28 2.20 0.06 -10.72
CA ARG A 28 3.10 0.72 -11.67
C ARG A 28 2.77 2.21 -11.75
N THR A 29 3.67 3.04 -11.26
CA THR A 29 3.62 4.51 -11.31
C THR A 29 4.23 5.10 -12.59
N TYR A 30 4.21 4.37 -13.69
CA TYR A 30 4.53 4.98 -14.98
C TYR A 30 3.27 5.67 -15.54
N PRO A 31 3.40 6.81 -16.24
CA PRO A 31 2.25 7.57 -16.71
C PRO A 31 1.48 6.79 -17.79
N ALA A 32 0.31 6.26 -17.44
CA ALA A 32 -0.70 5.92 -18.43
C ALA A 32 -1.39 7.23 -18.87
N ARG A 33 -1.35 7.53 -20.17
CA ARG A 33 -2.03 8.70 -20.73
C ARG A 33 -3.55 8.53 -20.49
N GLY A 34 -4.16 9.43 -19.71
CA GLY A 34 -5.58 9.81 -19.84
C GLY A 34 -6.66 8.82 -19.39
N THR A 35 -6.41 7.89 -18.47
CA THR A 35 -7.49 7.08 -17.87
C THR A 35 -7.75 7.47 -16.41
N LYS A 36 -9.03 7.49 -16.01
CA LYS A 36 -9.47 7.61 -14.60
C LYS A 36 -8.66 6.64 -13.73
N PRO A 37 -8.42 6.91 -12.44
CA PRO A 37 -7.75 5.96 -11.56
C PRO A 37 -8.64 4.72 -11.37
N LEU A 38 -8.59 3.78 -12.31
CA LEU A 38 -9.16 2.45 -12.16
C LEU A 38 -8.24 1.64 -11.24
N PRO A 39 -8.78 0.67 -10.47
CA PRO A 39 -7.96 -0.28 -9.73
C PRO A 39 -7.00 -0.97 -10.70
N ARG A 40 -5.70 -0.78 -10.46
CA ARG A 40 -4.65 -1.30 -11.34
C ARG A 40 -4.27 -2.71 -10.89
N TYR A 41 -5.06 -3.71 -11.29
CA TYR A 41 -4.65 -5.11 -11.23
C TYR A 41 -3.56 -5.35 -12.30
N LEU A 42 -2.30 -5.24 -11.90
CA LEU A 42 -1.17 -5.54 -12.80
C LEU A 42 -0.69 -6.98 -12.63
N TRP A 43 -0.61 -7.40 -11.38
CA TRP A 43 -0.14 -8.71 -10.96
C TRP A 43 -1.31 -9.57 -10.52
N ASP A 44 -1.17 -10.86 -10.74
CA ASP A 44 -2.09 -11.85 -10.20
C ASP A 44 -1.78 -12.07 -8.72
N GLU A 45 -2.61 -11.50 -7.84
CA GLU A 45 -2.49 -11.58 -6.39
C GLU A 45 -2.60 -13.04 -5.91
N LYS A 46 -3.51 -13.83 -6.49
CA LYS A 46 -3.68 -15.25 -6.14
C LYS A 46 -2.42 -16.05 -6.43
N HIS A 47 -1.82 -15.86 -7.60
CA HIS A 47 -0.58 -16.54 -7.97
C HIS A 47 0.61 -16.14 -7.10
N LEU A 48 0.68 -14.89 -6.65
CA LEU A 48 1.68 -14.46 -5.69
C LEU A 48 1.46 -15.14 -4.33
N ASP A 49 0.23 -15.19 -3.84
CA ASP A 49 -0.11 -15.84 -2.57
C ASP A 49 0.22 -17.35 -2.64
N GLU A 50 0.00 -17.99 -3.78
CA GLU A 50 0.41 -19.38 -4.04
C GLU A 50 1.94 -19.57 -3.93
N ILE A 51 2.72 -18.67 -4.55
CA ILE A 51 4.20 -18.75 -4.52
C ILE A 51 4.74 -18.50 -3.11
N THR A 52 4.20 -17.49 -2.43
CA THR A 52 4.73 -17.01 -1.14
C THR A 52 4.12 -17.73 0.04
N LYS A 53 2.99 -18.42 -0.15
CA LYS A 53 2.15 -18.98 0.93
C LYS A 53 1.76 -17.92 1.96
N GLY A 54 1.64 -16.67 1.53
CA GLY A 54 1.36 -15.51 2.38
C GLY A 54 2.56 -15.03 3.22
N GLU A 55 3.76 -15.61 3.06
CA GLU A 55 4.94 -15.21 3.83
C GLU A 55 5.81 -14.19 3.09
N TYR A 56 6.36 -13.23 3.84
CA TYR A 56 7.30 -12.26 3.30
C TYR A 56 8.60 -12.93 2.83
N THR A 57 9.04 -12.61 1.61
CA THR A 57 10.30 -13.09 1.05
C THR A 57 11.06 -11.97 0.32
N HIS A 58 12.36 -11.83 0.63
CA HIS A 58 13.24 -10.84 -0.02
C HIS A 58 13.80 -11.31 -1.38
N LYS A 59 13.59 -12.59 -1.75
CA LYS A 59 14.06 -13.14 -3.03
C LYS A 59 13.25 -12.56 -4.20
N PRO A 60 13.84 -12.47 -5.40
CA PRO A 60 13.08 -12.18 -6.62
C PRO A 60 11.98 -13.21 -6.85
N LEU A 61 10.75 -12.75 -7.12
CA LEU A 61 9.59 -13.60 -7.39
C LEU A 61 9.16 -13.46 -8.84
N ARG A 62 8.83 -14.56 -9.52
CA ARG A 62 8.23 -14.52 -10.86
C ARG A 62 6.71 -14.61 -10.77
N VAL A 63 6.06 -13.45 -10.71
CA VAL A 63 4.59 -13.37 -10.63
C VAL A 63 3.99 -13.23 -12.03
N ASN A 64 2.83 -13.85 -12.26
CA ASN A 64 2.10 -13.71 -13.51
C ASN A 64 1.50 -12.30 -13.64
N ARG A 65 1.52 -11.78 -14.88
CA ARG A 65 0.89 -10.49 -15.21
C ARG A 65 -0.50 -10.72 -15.76
N LEU A 66 -1.46 -9.93 -15.28
CA LEU A 66 -2.85 -10.01 -15.76
C LEU A 66 -3.06 -9.33 -17.12
N GLY A 67 -2.14 -8.46 -17.54
CA GLY A 67 -2.24 -7.76 -18.83
C GLY A 67 -3.44 -6.81 -18.92
N GLY A 68 -3.88 -6.26 -17.79
CA GLY A 68 -5.03 -5.36 -17.68
C GLY A 68 -6.39 -6.07 -17.65
N ARG A 69 -6.40 -7.36 -17.35
CA ARG A 69 -7.63 -8.14 -17.13
C ARG A 69 -7.96 -8.21 -15.64
N ASP A 70 -9.24 -8.34 -15.35
CA ASP A 70 -9.76 -8.72 -14.04
C ASP A 70 -9.35 -10.17 -13.73
N PRO A 71 -8.77 -10.46 -12.55
CA PRO A 71 -8.41 -11.83 -12.16
C PRO A 71 -9.63 -12.78 -12.05
N GLU A 72 -10.82 -12.28 -11.70
CA GLU A 72 -11.99 -13.15 -11.50
C GLU A 72 -12.77 -13.35 -12.78
N THR A 73 -13.13 -12.26 -13.47
CA THR A 73 -13.97 -12.33 -14.67
C THR A 73 -13.17 -12.56 -15.95
N GLY A 74 -11.86 -12.34 -15.94
CA GLY A 74 -11.00 -12.39 -17.13
C GLY A 74 -11.23 -11.25 -18.13
N ARG A 75 -12.17 -10.34 -17.85
CA ARG A 75 -12.52 -9.21 -18.73
C ARG A 75 -11.44 -8.14 -18.69
N LYS A 76 -11.26 -7.42 -19.79
CA LYS A 76 -10.29 -6.32 -19.88
C LYS A 76 -10.80 -5.08 -19.14
N VAL A 77 -10.23 -4.79 -17.98
CA VAL A 77 -10.56 -3.62 -17.14
C VAL A 77 -9.64 -2.44 -17.48
N ASN A 78 -8.33 -2.70 -17.54
CA ASN A 78 -7.34 -1.68 -17.84
C ASN A 78 -6.92 -1.76 -19.31
N GLN A 79 -7.25 -0.72 -20.06
CA GLN A 79 -6.80 -0.59 -21.44
C GLN A 79 -5.30 -0.31 -21.51
N HIS A 80 -4.71 -0.57 -22.67
CA HIS A 80 -3.31 -0.26 -22.98
C HIS A 80 -2.25 -0.99 -22.15
N ILE A 81 -2.61 -2.01 -21.36
CA ILE A 81 -1.65 -2.83 -20.60
C ILE A 81 -1.45 -4.19 -21.28
N GLY A 82 -0.21 -4.69 -21.25
CA GLY A 82 0.14 -6.07 -21.56
C GLY A 82 1.43 -6.22 -22.37
N GLY A 83 2.04 -7.40 -22.29
CA GLY A 83 3.36 -7.67 -22.85
C GLY A 83 4.49 -7.08 -21.99
N GLY A 84 5.55 -6.62 -22.65
CA GLY A 84 6.74 -6.05 -22.00
C GLY A 84 7.78 -7.10 -21.62
N ALA A 85 8.97 -6.60 -21.25
CA ALA A 85 10.08 -7.43 -20.81
C ALA A 85 9.69 -8.22 -19.55
N LYS A 86 10.14 -9.47 -19.43
CA LYS A 86 10.01 -10.25 -18.19
C LYS A 86 10.96 -9.63 -17.15
N PHE A 87 10.47 -9.49 -15.93
CA PHE A 87 11.27 -9.01 -14.81
C PHE A 87 10.65 -9.56 -13.52
N ASP A 88 11.48 -9.66 -12.49
CA ASP A 88 11.07 -10.20 -11.21
C ASP A 88 10.35 -9.16 -10.34
N TYR A 89 9.45 -9.66 -9.53
CA TYR A 89 8.70 -8.93 -8.55
C TYR A 89 9.43 -8.94 -7.20
N PHE A 90 9.40 -7.80 -6.49
CA PHE A 90 9.99 -7.66 -5.17
C PHE A 90 8.95 -7.15 -4.18
N MET A 91 8.71 -7.96 -3.14
CA MET A 91 7.94 -7.59 -1.97
C MET A 91 8.67 -6.47 -1.24
N VAL A 92 8.05 -5.30 -1.14
CA VAL A 92 8.59 -4.15 -0.41
C VAL A 92 7.76 -3.95 0.84
N ASP A 93 8.46 -3.76 1.95
CA ASP A 93 7.86 -3.34 3.20
C ASP A 93 7.72 -1.81 3.21
N PHE A 94 6.47 -1.34 3.20
CA PHE A 94 6.16 0.08 3.23
C PHE A 94 6.02 0.62 4.65
N HIS A 95 5.82 -0.26 5.65
CA HIS A 95 5.52 0.13 7.02
C HIS A 95 6.75 -0.10 7.90
N ARG A 96 7.35 1.00 8.35
CA ARG A 96 8.47 0.94 9.27
C ARG A 96 7.95 1.08 10.68
N ARG A 97 8.02 -0.02 11.44
CA ARG A 97 7.66 -0.05 12.86
C ARG A 97 8.91 -0.15 13.72
N GLY A 98 8.99 0.71 14.72
CA GLY A 98 10.04 0.72 15.73
C GLY A 98 9.48 0.60 17.15
N PRO A 99 10.36 0.53 18.16
CA PRO A 99 9.96 0.60 19.57
C PRO A 99 9.22 1.92 19.88
N THR A 100 8.31 1.87 20.85
CA THR A 100 7.55 3.03 21.35
C THR A 100 8.16 3.59 22.64
N THR A 101 9.09 2.86 23.24
CA THR A 101 9.84 3.28 24.43
C THR A 101 10.77 4.46 24.10
N PRO A 102 10.93 5.42 25.03
CA PRO A 102 11.91 6.48 24.89
C PRO A 102 13.31 5.87 24.80
N ASP A 103 14.21 6.51 24.04
CA ASP A 103 15.61 6.14 23.78
C ASP A 103 15.86 4.83 23.02
N ASP A 104 14.89 3.94 22.91
CA ASP A 104 14.99 2.75 22.09
C ASP A 104 14.80 3.09 20.60
N VAL A 105 15.68 2.56 19.76
CA VAL A 105 15.60 2.65 18.30
C VAL A 105 15.80 1.29 17.67
N TYR A 106 15.05 1.03 16.59
CA TYR A 106 15.28 -0.15 15.76
C TYR A 106 16.26 0.20 14.64
N GLU A 107 17.48 -0.34 14.73
CA GLU A 107 18.55 -0.12 13.77
C GLU A 107 18.54 -1.18 12.66
N GLU A 108 18.69 -0.71 11.41
CA GLU A 108 18.93 -1.56 10.26
C GLU A 108 20.10 -1.03 9.44
N ARG A 109 20.90 -1.93 8.86
CA ARG A 109 21.99 -1.58 7.96
C ARG A 109 21.56 -1.76 6.50
N VAL A 110 21.81 -0.75 5.68
CA VAL A 110 21.61 -0.82 4.22
C VAL A 110 22.71 -1.70 3.62
N LEU A 111 22.31 -2.79 2.96
CA LEU A 111 23.23 -3.71 2.29
C LEU A 111 23.48 -3.30 0.84
N GLU A 112 22.42 -2.96 0.11
CA GLU A 112 22.47 -2.65 -1.32
C GLU A 112 21.32 -1.69 -1.66
N VAL A 113 21.59 -0.75 -2.56
CA VAL A 113 20.56 0.07 -3.21
C VAL A 113 20.54 -0.29 -4.68
N ARG A 114 19.36 -0.65 -5.20
CA ARG A 114 19.22 -1.13 -6.56
C ARG A 114 17.99 -0.57 -7.26
N ARG A 115 18.03 -0.63 -8.58
CA ARG A 115 16.89 -0.31 -9.42
C ARG A 115 15.83 -1.40 -9.33
N ASP A 116 14.57 -0.98 -9.25
CA ASP A 116 13.41 -1.87 -9.33
C ASP A 116 12.65 -1.69 -10.66
N PRO A 117 12.30 -2.77 -11.38
CA PRO A 117 11.48 -2.69 -12.59
C PRO A 117 9.96 -2.58 -12.33
N ASN A 118 9.51 -2.78 -11.08
CA ASN A 118 8.10 -2.73 -10.70
C ASN A 118 7.60 -1.30 -10.44
N ARG A 119 8.44 -0.45 -9.82
CA ARG A 119 8.15 0.95 -9.48
C ARG A 119 9.19 1.91 -10.03
N SER A 120 8.92 3.21 -9.90
CA SER A 120 9.81 4.26 -10.39
C SER A 120 11.01 4.51 -9.47
N SER A 121 10.82 4.41 -8.15
CA SER A 121 11.88 4.68 -7.15
C SER A 121 12.83 3.48 -7.01
N TYR A 122 14.03 3.72 -6.51
CA TYR A 122 14.94 2.64 -6.14
C TYR A 122 14.49 1.97 -4.84
N ILE A 123 14.96 0.74 -4.66
CA ILE A 123 14.72 -0.05 -3.45
C ILE A 123 16.05 -0.35 -2.78
N ALA A 124 16.04 -0.36 -1.45
CA ALA A 124 17.18 -0.71 -0.64
C ALA A 124 16.93 -2.02 0.11
N LEU A 125 17.92 -2.90 0.12
CA LEU A 125 17.91 -4.09 0.98
C LEU A 125 18.47 -3.67 2.32
N VAL A 126 17.67 -3.84 3.37
CA VAL A 126 18.10 -3.56 4.73
C VAL A 126 18.10 -4.84 5.55
N ALA A 127 19.03 -4.90 6.50
CA ALA A 127 19.15 -5.99 7.45
C ALA A 127 19.19 -5.43 8.88
N GLY A 128 18.31 -5.94 9.73
CA GLY A 128 18.27 -5.62 11.16
C GLY A 128 18.10 -6.87 12.01
N LYS A 129 17.77 -6.67 13.30
CA LYS A 129 17.54 -7.77 14.24
C LYS A 129 16.41 -8.71 13.80
N ASN A 130 15.42 -8.21 13.04
CA ASN A 130 14.27 -8.98 12.58
C ASN A 130 14.48 -9.63 11.20
N GLY A 131 15.65 -9.51 10.59
CA GLY A 131 15.97 -10.13 9.31
C GLY A 131 16.18 -9.12 8.18
N LYS A 132 16.00 -9.58 6.93
CA LYS A 132 16.23 -8.78 5.72
C LYS A 132 14.92 -8.40 5.06
N ARG A 133 14.77 -7.13 4.66
CA ARG A 133 13.61 -6.64 3.93
C ARG A 133 13.97 -5.59 2.87
N TRP A 134 13.10 -5.44 1.89
CA TRP A 134 13.19 -4.36 0.91
C TRP A 134 12.38 -3.18 1.41
N ILE A 135 12.97 -2.00 1.31
CA ILE A 135 12.33 -0.72 1.59
C ILE A 135 12.48 0.19 0.37
N LEU A 136 11.71 1.27 0.32
CA LEU A 136 11.99 2.34 -0.64
C LEU A 136 13.25 3.11 -0.22
N ALA A 137 14.13 3.37 -1.19
CA ALA A 137 15.36 4.12 -0.97
C ALA A 137 15.10 5.63 -1.04
N THR A 138 15.69 6.38 -0.10
CA THR A 138 15.75 7.85 -0.17
C THR A 138 16.84 8.31 -1.14
N GLU A 139 16.86 9.61 -1.46
CA GLU A 139 17.75 10.20 -2.47
C GLU A 139 19.24 9.94 -2.19
N ASN A 140 19.69 10.11 -0.96
CA ASN A 140 21.10 9.99 -0.58
C ASN A 140 21.44 8.66 0.13
N MET A 141 20.56 7.66 0.04
CA MET A 141 20.78 6.37 0.70
C MET A 141 21.92 5.59 0.03
N THR A 142 22.94 5.22 0.81
CA THR A 142 24.10 4.46 0.33
C THR A 142 24.26 3.12 1.04
N ALA A 143 24.92 2.16 0.38
CA ALA A 143 25.25 0.88 1.00
C ALA A 143 26.21 1.09 2.19
N GLY A 144 25.92 0.46 3.31
CA GLY A 144 26.67 0.59 4.56
C GLY A 144 26.05 1.55 5.58
N GLN A 145 25.16 2.44 5.17
CA GLN A 145 24.47 3.38 6.07
C GLN A 145 23.58 2.65 7.08
N ILE A 146 23.52 3.17 8.31
CA ILE A 146 22.60 2.71 9.36
C ILE A 146 21.38 3.61 9.34
N ILE A 147 20.19 3.00 9.28
CA ILE A 147 18.90 3.69 9.39
C ILE A 147 18.25 3.31 10.71
N THR A 148 17.55 4.27 11.31
CA THR A 148 16.83 4.07 12.56
C THR A 148 15.32 4.21 12.34
N THR A 149 14.55 3.43 13.09
CA THR A 149 13.09 3.55 13.16
C THR A 149 12.68 3.68 14.63
N SER A 150 11.90 4.72 14.94
CA SER A 150 11.31 4.93 16.27
C SER A 150 9.83 5.26 16.13
N SER A 151 9.00 4.74 17.01
CA SER A 151 7.55 5.02 17.05
C SER A 151 7.18 5.97 18.21
N TYR A 152 8.18 6.42 18.98
CA TYR A 152 8.02 7.32 20.11
C TYR A 152 7.79 8.77 19.63
N ILE A 153 6.85 9.48 20.27
CA ILE A 153 6.58 10.90 20.02
C ILE A 153 7.20 11.70 21.18
N PRO A 154 8.32 12.41 20.96
CA PRO A 154 8.94 13.27 21.97
C PRO A 154 8.07 14.51 22.23
N MET A 155 8.26 15.13 23.41
CA MET A 155 7.61 16.39 23.77
C MET A 155 8.05 17.55 22.87
N HIS A 156 9.32 17.55 22.47
CA HIS A 156 9.88 18.54 21.56
C HIS A 156 10.06 17.95 20.16
N PRO A 157 9.60 18.63 19.09
CA PRO A 157 9.79 18.15 17.73
C PRO A 157 11.28 18.01 17.38
N ILE A 158 11.63 16.92 16.72
CA ILE A 158 12.99 16.61 16.28
C ILE A 158 13.20 16.97 14.81
N VAL A 159 14.44 17.31 14.47
CA VAL A 159 14.89 17.40 13.08
C VAL A 159 15.24 15.98 12.63
N GLY A 160 14.46 15.45 11.68
CA GLY A 160 14.63 14.10 11.20
C GLY A 160 15.90 13.90 10.36
N ILE A 161 16.52 12.74 10.49
CA ILE A 161 17.65 12.30 9.66
C ILE A 161 17.11 11.59 8.41
N GLU A 162 17.66 11.92 7.23
CA GLU A 162 17.24 11.28 5.98
C GLU A 162 17.34 9.75 6.05
N GLY A 163 16.29 9.07 5.58
CA GLY A 163 16.23 7.61 5.57
C GLY A 163 15.78 6.99 6.89
N CYS A 164 15.73 7.75 7.99
CA CYS A 164 15.16 7.32 9.26
C CYS A 164 13.64 7.52 9.28
N SER A 165 12.95 6.76 10.12
CA SER A 165 11.48 6.79 10.20
C SER A 165 11.00 7.11 11.61
N TYR A 166 10.01 8.00 11.66
CA TYR A 166 9.44 8.60 12.86
C TYR A 166 7.92 8.73 12.70
N PRO A 167 7.17 8.80 13.81
CA PRO A 167 5.78 9.23 13.75
C PRO A 167 5.71 10.70 13.32
N LEU A 168 4.67 11.08 12.58
CA LEU A 168 4.50 12.45 12.10
C LEU A 168 4.50 13.49 13.21
N GLY A 169 3.97 13.14 14.39
CA GLY A 169 3.93 14.01 15.57
C GLY A 169 5.32 14.32 16.16
N ALA A 170 6.33 13.50 15.87
CA ALA A 170 7.69 13.73 16.33
C ALA A 170 8.44 14.75 15.47
N LEU A 171 8.03 14.95 14.21
CA LEU A 171 8.80 15.73 13.24
C LEU A 171 8.54 17.23 13.37
N ALA A 172 9.60 18.02 13.23
CA ALA A 172 9.50 19.47 13.16
C ALA A 172 8.70 19.93 11.90
N PRO A 173 7.91 21.01 12.00
CA PRO A 173 7.27 21.60 10.82
C PRO A 173 8.33 22.04 9.80
N GLY A 174 8.01 21.89 8.51
CA GLY A 174 8.93 22.11 7.40
C GLY A 174 9.69 20.85 6.96
N SER A 175 9.70 19.78 7.76
CA SER A 175 10.38 18.52 7.41
C SER A 175 9.84 17.90 6.13
N PHE A 176 10.75 17.42 5.27
CA PHE A 176 10.39 16.64 4.09
C PHE A 176 10.21 15.17 4.42
N VAL A 177 9.10 14.59 4.00
CA VAL A 177 8.71 13.20 4.32
C VAL A 177 8.28 12.43 3.07
N ASN A 178 8.46 11.13 3.10
CA ASN A 178 7.92 10.18 2.14
C ASN A 178 7.33 8.97 2.87
N CYS A 179 6.67 8.07 2.11
CA CYS A 179 6.04 6.88 2.65
C CYS A 179 5.13 7.18 3.86
N VAL A 180 4.25 8.18 3.74
CA VAL A 180 3.36 8.61 4.82
C VAL A 180 2.18 7.65 4.91
N GLU A 181 1.97 7.05 6.08
CA GLU A 181 0.84 6.17 6.33
C GLU A 181 -0.50 6.92 6.36
N LYS A 182 -1.53 6.33 5.78
CA LYS A 182 -2.88 6.91 5.72
C LYS A 182 -3.59 6.89 7.08
N TYR A 183 -3.38 5.85 7.88
CA TYR A 183 -4.01 5.62 9.18
C TYR A 183 -2.96 5.13 10.18
N PRO A 184 -3.16 5.39 11.49
CA PRO A 184 -2.26 4.89 12.52
C PRO A 184 -2.36 3.37 12.67
N ASP A 185 -1.30 2.72 13.13
CA ASP A 185 -1.28 1.29 13.50
C ASP A 185 -1.82 0.32 12.45
N MET A 186 -1.72 0.70 11.16
CA MET A 186 -2.07 -0.16 10.05
C MET A 186 -1.31 -1.48 10.14
N LYS A 187 -2.08 -2.56 10.21
CA LYS A 187 -1.59 -3.95 10.24
C LYS A 187 -1.43 -4.53 8.83
N SER A 188 -2.13 -3.95 7.85
CA SER A 188 -2.00 -4.32 6.45
C SER A 188 -0.76 -3.68 5.85
N ASN A 189 0.12 -4.49 5.28
CA ASN A 189 1.28 -3.98 4.53
C ASN A 189 0.90 -3.65 3.08
N LYS A 190 -0.26 -3.02 2.86
CA LYS A 190 -0.74 -2.73 1.51
C LYS A 190 -0.09 -1.48 0.98
N GLU A 191 0.31 -1.54 -0.29
CA GLU A 191 0.81 -0.34 -0.97
C GLU A 191 -0.23 0.80 -0.97
N SER A 192 -1.54 0.48 -0.97
CA SER A 192 -2.62 1.46 -0.96
C SER A 192 -2.63 2.37 0.26
N ASP A 193 -2.02 1.91 1.34
CA ASP A 193 -2.15 2.48 2.67
C ASP A 193 -1.11 3.57 2.92
N VAL A 194 -0.21 3.77 1.95
CA VAL A 194 0.91 4.70 2.02
C VAL A 194 0.87 5.72 0.88
N PHE A 195 1.04 6.99 1.23
CA PHE A 195 1.21 8.10 0.31
C PHE A 195 2.70 8.34 -0.01
N ILE A 196 2.96 9.04 -1.13
CA ILE A 196 4.29 9.51 -1.52
C ILE A 196 5.29 8.36 -1.71
N LYS A 197 5.12 7.64 -2.83
CA LYS A 197 5.95 6.48 -3.22
C LYS A 197 6.63 6.65 -4.59
N SER A 198 6.30 7.73 -5.30
CA SER A 198 6.85 8.01 -6.63
C SER A 198 8.30 8.48 -6.54
N ALA A 199 9.08 8.16 -7.57
CA ALA A 199 10.48 8.60 -7.66
C ALA A 199 10.59 10.12 -7.56
N GLY A 200 11.56 10.62 -6.80
CA GLY A 200 11.77 12.05 -6.60
C GLY A 200 10.65 12.79 -5.84
N SER A 201 9.62 12.10 -5.36
CA SER A 201 8.52 12.77 -4.64
C SER A 201 8.81 12.88 -3.14
N CYS A 202 8.37 13.99 -2.56
CA CYS A 202 8.35 14.26 -1.12
C CYS A 202 7.09 15.06 -0.76
N GLY A 203 6.67 14.93 0.49
CA GLY A 203 5.68 15.79 1.12
C GLY A 203 6.35 16.67 2.15
N GLN A 204 5.64 17.69 2.60
CA GLN A 204 6.13 18.62 3.60
C GLN A 204 5.19 18.64 4.80
N VAL A 205 5.74 18.48 6.00
CA VAL A 205 5.00 18.67 7.25
C VAL A 205 4.73 20.16 7.41
N MET A 206 3.46 20.57 7.50
CA MET A 206 3.09 21.99 7.53
C MET A 206 2.90 22.50 8.95
N ARG A 207 1.96 21.91 9.68
CA ARG A 207 1.57 22.31 11.03
C ARG A 207 0.92 21.14 11.76
N SER A 208 1.00 21.16 13.08
CA SER A 208 0.31 20.21 13.96
C SER A 208 -0.91 20.90 14.58
N GLN A 209 -2.04 20.21 14.60
CA GLN A 209 -3.31 20.69 15.16
C GLN A 209 -3.94 19.58 15.99
N GLY A 210 -3.86 19.70 17.32
CA GLY A 210 -4.33 18.66 18.24
C GLY A 210 -3.62 17.33 17.98
N ASP A 211 -4.40 16.28 17.77
CA ASP A 211 -3.87 14.93 17.47
C ASP A 211 -3.54 14.70 15.99
N PHE A 212 -3.72 15.70 15.14
CA PHE A 212 -3.47 15.60 13.71
C PHE A 212 -2.28 16.46 13.27
N VAL A 213 -1.57 15.97 12.26
CA VAL A 213 -0.48 16.65 11.58
C VAL A 213 -0.88 16.86 10.13
N ILE A 214 -0.80 18.10 9.68
CA ILE A 214 -1.16 18.48 8.32
C ILE A 214 0.07 18.35 7.43
N VAL A 215 -0.02 17.48 6.44
CA VAL A 215 1.05 17.23 5.47
C VAL A 215 0.59 17.64 4.08
N LYS A 216 1.43 18.42 3.40
CA LYS A 216 1.24 18.80 2.00
C LYS A 216 1.85 17.73 1.10
N LEU A 217 1.00 17.11 0.29
CA LEU A 217 1.40 16.09 -0.69
C LEU A 217 2.09 16.72 -1.93
N PRO A 218 2.81 15.92 -2.76
CA PRO A 218 3.44 16.40 -4.00
C PRO A 218 2.49 17.13 -4.95
N HIS A 219 1.21 16.75 -4.95
CA HIS A 219 0.15 17.38 -5.76
C HIS A 219 -0.42 18.67 -5.14
N LYS A 220 0.22 19.23 -4.12
CA LYS A 220 -0.19 20.43 -3.37
C LYS A 220 -1.49 20.30 -2.55
N HIS A 221 -2.07 19.10 -2.48
CA HIS A 221 -3.19 18.83 -1.58
C HIS A 221 -2.69 18.69 -0.15
N GLU A 222 -3.43 19.25 0.80
CA GLU A 222 -3.19 19.09 2.23
C GLU A 222 -4.10 18.00 2.79
N PHE A 223 -3.51 17.10 3.58
CA PHE A 223 -4.23 16.07 4.32
C PHE A 223 -3.84 16.15 5.79
N ALA A 224 -4.82 15.95 6.67
CA ALA A 224 -4.61 15.82 8.10
C ALA A 224 -4.48 14.33 8.44
N PHE A 225 -3.30 13.93 8.89
CA PHE A 225 -2.95 12.58 9.32
C PHE A 225 -2.89 12.52 10.84
N HIS A 226 -3.14 11.37 11.46
CA HIS A 226 -2.98 11.23 12.90
C HIS A 226 -1.49 11.36 13.29
N LYS A 227 -1.19 11.92 14.46
CA LYS A 227 0.19 12.16 14.93
C LYS A 227 1.04 10.88 15.05
N THR A 228 0.39 9.72 15.24
CA THR A 228 1.07 8.42 15.36
C THR A 228 1.31 7.74 14.00
N CYS A 229 0.78 8.27 12.89
CA CYS A 229 1.09 7.74 11.56
C CYS A 229 2.60 7.81 11.30
N MET A 230 3.19 6.74 10.80
CA MET A 230 4.62 6.72 10.50
C MET A 230 4.92 7.40 9.16
N ALA A 231 6.10 8.01 9.09
CA ALA A 231 6.67 8.54 7.87
C ALA A 231 8.19 8.32 7.85
N THR A 232 8.78 8.31 6.65
CA THR A 232 10.24 8.30 6.49
C THR A 232 10.70 9.69 6.06
N VAL A 233 11.80 10.16 6.64
CA VAL A 233 12.31 11.51 6.37
C VAL A 233 13.12 11.52 5.08
N GLY A 234 12.93 12.56 4.26
CA GLY A 234 13.65 12.81 3.02
C GLY A 234 12.82 12.60 1.75
N LYS A 235 13.47 12.87 0.62
CA LYS A 235 12.89 12.66 -0.72
C LYS A 235 13.18 11.24 -1.21
N LEU A 236 12.27 10.68 -2.02
CA LEU A 236 12.51 9.39 -2.64
C LEU A 236 13.59 9.47 -3.72
N SER A 237 14.35 8.40 -3.83
CA SER A 237 15.38 8.20 -4.85
C SER A 237 14.88 8.36 -6.30
N ASN A 238 15.85 8.45 -7.22
CA ASN A 238 15.64 8.55 -8.67
C ASN A 238 14.88 9.83 -9.07
N SER A 239 15.37 10.99 -8.63
CA SER A 239 14.73 12.29 -8.87
C SER A 239 14.62 12.66 -10.36
N ASP A 240 15.59 12.24 -11.18
CA ASP A 240 15.61 12.47 -12.63
C ASP A 240 14.62 11.60 -13.42
N PHE A 241 13.87 10.72 -12.76
CA PHE A 241 12.95 9.80 -13.44
C PHE A 241 11.97 10.50 -14.39
N HIS A 242 11.51 11.70 -14.02
CA HIS A 242 10.58 12.50 -14.83
C HIS A 242 11.23 13.16 -16.05
N ASN A 243 12.56 13.31 -16.05
CA ASN A 243 13.33 13.92 -17.13
C ASN A 243 13.80 12.90 -18.18
N LEU A 244 13.54 11.61 -17.97
CA LEU A 244 13.99 10.53 -18.87
C LEU A 244 13.31 10.60 -20.24
N ILE A 245 14.12 10.63 -21.31
CA ILE A 245 13.67 10.55 -22.70
C ILE A 245 13.72 9.08 -23.16
N TYR A 246 12.57 8.52 -23.57
CA TYR A 246 12.49 7.11 -23.97
C TYR A 246 12.93 6.84 -25.43
N GLY A 247 13.00 7.87 -26.26
CA GLY A 247 13.53 7.86 -27.63
C GLY A 247 12.71 7.11 -28.69
N SER A 248 12.07 5.98 -28.34
CA SER A 248 11.34 5.14 -29.30
C SER A 248 10.00 4.64 -28.75
N ALA A 249 9.02 4.45 -29.65
CA ALA A 249 7.75 3.80 -29.30
C ALA A 249 7.96 2.35 -28.80
N GLN A 250 9.02 1.69 -29.25
CA GLN A 250 9.37 0.34 -28.82
C GLN A 250 9.77 0.29 -27.35
N MET A 251 10.30 1.37 -26.78
CA MET A 251 10.59 1.45 -25.35
C MET A 251 9.31 1.37 -24.51
N HIS A 252 8.22 2.02 -24.95
CA HIS A 252 6.91 1.87 -24.29
C HIS A 252 6.39 0.43 -24.34
N ARG A 253 6.61 -0.27 -25.47
CA ARG A 253 6.28 -1.69 -25.60
C ARG A 253 7.08 -2.55 -24.63
N ARG A 254 8.37 -2.25 -24.40
CA ARG A 254 9.23 -2.95 -23.42
C ARG A 254 8.71 -2.80 -21.98
N PHE A 255 8.14 -1.65 -21.62
CA PHE A 255 7.52 -1.46 -20.31
C PHE A 255 6.18 -2.23 -20.15
N GLY A 256 5.58 -2.69 -21.24
CA GLY A 256 4.29 -3.38 -21.24
C GLY A 256 3.10 -2.46 -21.51
N TYR A 257 3.33 -1.32 -22.18
CA TYR A 257 2.28 -0.45 -22.69
C TYR A 257 1.93 -0.81 -24.13
N LYS A 258 0.63 -0.94 -24.40
CA LYS A 258 0.07 -1.08 -25.74
C LYS A 258 -0.32 0.29 -26.30
N MET A 259 -0.43 0.35 -27.63
CA MET A 259 -0.89 1.55 -28.32
C MET A 259 -2.35 1.84 -28.00
N ALA A 260 -2.72 3.12 -28.08
CA ALA A 260 -4.10 3.56 -27.96
C ALA A 260 -4.98 3.00 -29.10
N SER A 261 -6.29 2.99 -28.89
CA SER A 261 -7.23 2.71 -29.97
C SER A 261 -7.11 3.75 -31.09
N GLY A 262 -7.23 3.30 -32.34
CA GLY A 262 -7.35 4.19 -33.51
C GLY A 262 -8.75 4.79 -33.66
N LEU A 263 -9.70 4.44 -32.78
CA LEU A 263 -11.06 4.97 -32.81
C LEU A 263 -11.05 6.47 -32.50
N PHE A 264 -11.55 7.26 -33.45
CA PHE A 264 -11.74 8.68 -33.25
C PHE A 264 -12.89 8.94 -32.27
N HIS A 265 -12.63 9.74 -31.23
CA HIS A 265 -13.63 10.20 -30.29
C HIS A 265 -13.75 11.73 -30.41
N LYS A 266 -14.98 12.23 -30.64
CA LYS A 266 -15.24 13.68 -30.66
C LYS A 266 -14.98 14.24 -29.25
N LYS A 267 -14.18 15.29 -29.15
CA LYS A 267 -13.95 16.00 -27.89
C LYS A 267 -15.25 16.62 -27.40
N ASP A 268 -15.53 16.47 -26.12
CA ASP A 268 -16.67 17.05 -25.43
C ASP A 268 -16.22 18.22 -24.53
N GLY A 269 -17.16 18.79 -23.76
CA GLY A 269 -16.87 19.89 -22.84
C GLY A 269 -15.91 19.54 -21.69
N TYR A 270 -15.62 18.26 -21.46
CA TYR A 270 -14.67 17.81 -20.44
C TYR A 270 -13.21 18.09 -20.86
N CYS A 271 -12.90 18.07 -22.17
CA CYS A 271 -11.53 18.27 -22.68
C CYS A 271 -10.97 19.70 -22.51
N GLY A 272 -11.81 20.69 -22.17
CA GLY A 272 -11.37 22.06 -21.94
C GLY A 272 -10.56 22.23 -20.64
N ARG A 273 -9.62 23.18 -20.62
CA ARG A 273 -8.84 23.53 -19.42
C ARG A 273 -9.78 23.90 -18.26
N LYS A 274 -9.63 23.24 -17.11
CA LYS A 274 -10.40 23.54 -15.89
C LYS A 274 -9.46 24.15 -14.86
N VAL A 275 -9.70 25.41 -14.50
CA VAL A 275 -9.02 26.06 -13.37
C VAL A 275 -9.96 25.93 -12.18
N ARG A 276 -9.62 25.03 -11.26
CA ARG A 276 -10.38 24.78 -10.03
C ARG A 276 -9.56 25.22 -8.83
N PRO A 277 -10.19 25.71 -7.76
CA PRO A 277 -9.48 25.93 -6.50
C PRO A 277 -8.94 24.60 -5.97
N LEU A 278 -7.89 24.67 -5.14
CA LEU A 278 -7.41 23.50 -4.42
C LEU A 278 -8.53 22.98 -3.49
N PRO A 279 -8.68 21.66 -3.33
CA PRO A 279 -9.66 21.11 -2.40
C PRO A 279 -9.28 21.48 -0.96
N ALA A 280 -10.29 21.57 -0.10
CA ALA A 280 -10.10 21.75 1.34
C ALA A 280 -9.28 20.59 1.95
N VAL A 281 -8.66 20.85 3.10
CA VAL A 281 -7.89 19.86 3.86
C VAL A 281 -8.80 18.68 4.20
N ARG A 282 -8.35 17.46 3.88
CA ARG A 282 -9.10 16.23 4.21
C ARG A 282 -8.48 15.55 5.41
N THR A 283 -9.28 15.31 6.45
CA THR A 283 -8.88 14.49 7.59
C THR A 283 -9.04 13.02 7.24
N LEU A 284 -7.96 12.26 7.41
CA LEU A 284 -7.97 10.82 7.18
C LEU A 284 -8.25 10.11 8.50
N VAL A 285 -9.52 9.81 8.73
CA VAL A 285 -9.99 8.92 9.79
C VAL A 285 -10.36 7.59 9.15
N GLU A 286 -10.07 6.48 9.83
CA GLU A 286 -10.60 5.19 9.40
C GLU A 286 -12.12 5.30 9.35
N SER A 287 -12.72 4.84 8.24
CA SER A 287 -14.17 4.78 8.17
C SER A 287 -14.64 3.83 9.26
N GLU A 288 -15.54 4.28 10.13
CA GLU A 288 -16.26 3.38 11.01
C GLU A 288 -16.79 2.22 10.17
N GLU A 289 -16.55 0.98 10.62
CA GLU A 289 -17.06 -0.21 9.94
C GLU A 289 -18.54 0.02 9.69
N GLN A 290 -18.96 -0.03 8.41
CA GLN A 290 -20.36 0.13 8.07
C GLN A 290 -21.13 -0.88 8.91
N ALA A 291 -22.07 -0.37 9.71
CA ALA A 291 -22.91 -1.23 10.54
C ALA A 291 -23.48 -2.32 9.63
N LYS A 292 -23.25 -3.60 9.99
CA LYS A 292 -23.72 -4.75 9.22
C LYS A 292 -25.18 -4.49 8.83
N GLU A 293 -25.46 -4.50 7.53
CA GLU A 293 -26.80 -4.24 7.02
C GLU A 293 -27.78 -5.18 7.75
N LYS A 294 -28.70 -4.61 8.52
CA LYS A 294 -29.78 -5.38 9.13
C LYS A 294 -30.76 -5.75 8.02
N TYR A 295 -30.63 -6.95 7.48
CA TYR A 295 -31.62 -7.50 6.57
C TYR A 295 -32.93 -7.77 7.33
N ASN A 296 -33.97 -7.00 7.04
CA ASN A 296 -35.33 -7.31 7.48
C ASN A 296 -36.02 -8.12 6.37
N PHE A 297 -36.20 -9.42 6.58
CA PHE A 297 -37.02 -10.25 5.71
C PHE A 297 -38.46 -10.22 6.22
N THR A 298 -39.39 -9.77 5.38
CA THR A 298 -40.82 -9.91 5.67
C THR A 298 -41.30 -11.18 4.99
N LEU A 299 -41.69 -12.18 5.77
CA LEU A 299 -42.33 -13.37 5.21
C LEU A 299 -43.75 -12.97 4.77
N THR A 300 -44.11 -13.31 3.53
CA THR A 300 -45.48 -13.13 3.07
C THR A 300 -46.43 -13.98 3.90
N LYS A 301 -47.70 -13.57 4.06
CA LYS A 301 -48.73 -14.35 4.77
C LYS A 301 -48.81 -15.79 4.27
N ARG A 302 -48.53 -16.01 2.98
CA ARG A 302 -48.44 -17.33 2.33
C ARG A 302 -47.24 -18.15 2.82
N GLN A 303 -46.06 -17.55 2.95
CA GLN A 303 -44.87 -18.19 3.53
C GLN A 303 -45.05 -18.48 5.03
N LEU A 304 -45.77 -17.62 5.76
CA LEU A 304 -46.15 -17.84 7.16
C LEU A 304 -47.23 -18.91 7.33
N SER A 305 -48.09 -19.12 6.32
CA SER A 305 -49.31 -19.93 6.50
C SER A 305 -49.06 -21.42 6.75
N GLY A 306 -47.86 -21.95 6.53
CA GLY A 306 -47.55 -23.38 6.70
C GLY A 306 -48.38 -24.34 5.82
N LEU A 307 -49.38 -23.84 5.09
CA LEU A 307 -50.41 -24.61 4.39
C LEU A 307 -49.86 -25.40 3.19
N PHE A 308 -48.67 -25.02 2.69
CA PHE A 308 -47.95 -25.79 1.67
C PHE A 308 -46.66 -26.30 2.31
N GLY A 309 -46.75 -27.50 2.89
CA GLY A 309 -45.70 -28.19 3.63
C GLY A 309 -44.48 -28.66 2.82
N VAL A 310 -44.05 -27.92 1.80
CA VAL A 310 -42.77 -28.15 1.09
C VAL A 310 -42.00 -26.84 0.89
N ALA A 311 -42.31 -25.79 1.67
CA ALA A 311 -41.52 -24.57 1.63
C ALA A 311 -40.13 -24.87 2.21
N ALA A 312 -39.19 -25.12 1.30
CA ALA A 312 -37.76 -25.09 1.56
C ALA A 312 -37.48 -23.88 2.46
N ALA A 313 -37.07 -24.15 3.70
CA ALA A 313 -36.58 -23.11 4.58
C ALA A 313 -35.50 -22.37 3.81
N HIS A 314 -35.62 -21.04 3.75
CA HIS A 314 -34.59 -20.23 3.11
C HIS A 314 -33.24 -20.59 3.76
N PRO A 315 -32.17 -20.85 2.99
CA PRO A 315 -30.90 -21.37 3.53
C PRO A 315 -30.20 -20.44 4.55
N LEU A 316 -30.78 -19.29 4.86
CA LEU A 316 -30.30 -18.32 5.85
C LEU A 316 -31.12 -18.35 7.16
N VAL A 317 -32.19 -19.16 7.25
CA VAL A 317 -33.00 -19.28 8.45
C VAL A 317 -32.40 -20.35 9.35
N ASN A 318 -31.76 -19.92 10.43
CA ASN A 318 -31.41 -20.79 11.56
C ASN A 318 -32.69 -21.35 12.18
N THR A 319 -33.02 -22.62 11.91
CA THR A 319 -34.16 -23.31 12.51
C THR A 319 -33.75 -23.92 13.86
N PHE A 320 -33.75 -23.11 14.92
CA PHE A 320 -33.49 -23.56 16.31
C PHE A 320 -34.75 -23.60 17.18
N HIS A 321 -35.94 -23.81 16.60
CA HIS A 321 -37.18 -23.92 17.39
C HIS A 321 -37.76 -25.33 17.35
N THR A 322 -37.42 -26.10 18.37
CA THR A 322 -38.06 -27.35 18.75
C THR A 322 -39.40 -27.04 19.43
N TYR A 323 -40.51 -27.15 18.71
CA TYR A 323 -41.83 -27.20 19.33
C TYR A 323 -42.05 -28.60 19.95
N ARG A 324 -41.83 -28.72 21.25
CA ARG A 324 -42.42 -29.80 22.06
C ARG A 324 -43.88 -29.42 22.35
N TYR A 325 -44.83 -30.09 21.70
CA TYR A 325 -46.21 -30.10 22.18
C TYR A 325 -46.28 -30.89 23.51
N PRO A 326 -46.95 -30.37 24.55
CA PRO A 326 -47.27 -31.18 25.73
C PRO A 326 -48.31 -32.23 25.32
N LYS A 327 -48.02 -33.52 25.57
CA LYS A 327 -49.03 -34.58 25.55
C LYS A 327 -49.84 -34.47 26.84
N ASN A 328 -51.15 -34.27 26.68
CA ASN A 328 -52.16 -34.31 27.73
C ASN A 328 -52.10 -35.65 28.50
N TYR A 329 -52.06 -35.54 29.83
CA TYR A 329 -52.80 -36.35 30.81
C TYR A 329 -53.10 -35.47 32.01
#